data_AF-X1AM26-F1
#
_entry.id   AF-X1AM26-F1
#
_cell.length_a   1.000
_cell.length_b   1.000
_cell.length_c   1.000
_cell.angle_alpha   90.00
_cell.angle_beta   90.00
_cell.angle_gamma   90.00
#
_symmetry.space_group_name_H-M   'P 1'
#
loop_
_entity.id
_entity.type
_entity.pdbx_description
1 polymer ?
#
loop_
_entity_poly.entity_id
_entity_poly.type
_entity_poly.pdbx_seq_one_letter_code
_entity_poly.pdbx_strand_id
1 'polypeptide(L)' 'MTDSIKEMILAGKTSSEIRVAAMAQGMTSLRQAALEKVFRGESTIKEINRVTPVEDMS' A
#
# COMPACT_ATOMS: atom_id res chain seq x y z
N MET A 1 -0.08 -8.91 12.12
CA MET A 1 0.58 -7.66 12.59
C MET A 1 1.91 -8.04 13.19
N THR A 2 3.02 -7.56 12.60
CA THR A 2 4.38 -7.83 13.07
C THR A 2 4.70 -6.99 14.31
N ASP A 3 5.67 -7.43 15.11
CA ASP A 3 6.04 -6.73 16.34
C ASP A 3 6.68 -5.35 16.06
N SER A 4 7.44 -5.23 14.97
CA SER A 4 7.98 -3.95 14.50
C SER A 4 6.88 -2.90 14.23
N ILE A 5 5.75 -3.31 13.64
CA ILE A 5 4.62 -2.39 13.37
C ILE A 5 3.95 -1.97 14.68
N LYS A 6 3.83 -2.87 15.66
CA LYS A 6 3.29 -2.54 16.99
C LYS A 6 4.16 -1.51 17.69
N GLU A 7 5.48 -1.69 17.66
CA GLU A 7 6.42 -0.74 18.26
C GLU A 7 6.31 0.64 17.64
N MET A 8 6.19 0.73 16.31
CA MET A 8 6.00 2.01 15.63
C MET A 8 4.69 2.70 16.01
N ILE A 9 3.61 1.94 16.20
CA ILE A 9 2.34 2.48 16.69
C ILE A 9 2.50 3.04 18.10
N LEU A 10 3.15 2.28 19.00
CA LEU A 10 3.41 2.73 20.38
C LEU A 10 4.34 3.94 20.44
N ALA A 11 5.29 4.03 19.50
CA ALA A 11 6.21 5.15 19.36
C ALA A 11 5.57 6.38 18.67
N GLY A 12 4.28 6.33 18.31
CA GLY A 12 3.57 7.45 17.69
C GLY A 12 4.09 7.81 16.29
N LYS A 13 4.63 6.83 15.55
CA LYS A 13 5.08 7.04 14.17
C LYS A 13 3.93 7.44 13.26
N THR A 14 4.25 8.22 12.23
CA THR A 14 3.26 8.65 11.25
C THR A 14 2.74 7.47 10.43
N SER A 15 1.53 7.60 9.90
CA SER A 15 0.95 6.58 9.02
C SER A 15 1.79 6.32 7.76
N SER A 16 2.53 7.34 7.27
CA SER A 16 3.46 7.17 6.14
C SER A 16 4.66 6.29 6.51
N GLU A 17 5.31 6.56 7.65
CA GLU A 17 6.42 5.74 8.14
C GLU A 17 6.00 4.28 8.37
N ILE A 18 4.84 4.08 9.01
CA ILE A 18 4.29 2.74 9.23
C ILE A 18 4.00 2.03 7.90
N ARG A 19 3.43 2.74 6.91
CA ARG A 19 3.15 2.19 5.58
C ARG A 19 4.43 1.77 4.87
N VAL A 20 5.46 2.62 4.86
CA VAL A 20 6.76 2.31 4.23
C VAL A 20 7.38 1.07 4.85
N ALA A 21 7.39 0.99 6.19
CA ALA A 21 7.92 -0.17 6.89
C ALA A 21 7.08 -1.43 6.66
N ALA A 22 5.76 -1.32 6.56
CA ALA A 22 4.89 -2.44 6.22
C ALA A 22 5.16 -2.96 4.81
N MET A 23 5.32 -2.06 3.83
CA MET A 23 5.65 -2.42 2.44
C MET A 23 7.02 -3.10 2.35
N ALA A 24 8.02 -2.60 3.08
CA ALA A 24 9.34 -3.22 3.18
C ALA A 24 9.29 -4.64 3.79
N GLN A 25 8.28 -4.91 4.63
CA GLN A 25 8.00 -6.23 5.22
C GLN A 25 7.11 -7.12 4.34
N GLY A 26 6.85 -6.74 3.08
CA GLY A 26 6.08 -7.52 2.13
C GLY A 26 4.57 -7.24 2.11
N MET A 27 4.10 -6.16 2.74
CA MET A 27 2.71 -5.72 2.57
C MET A 27 2.47 -5.23 1.14
N THR A 28 1.53 -5.85 0.44
CA THR A 28 1.06 -5.40 -0.87
C THR A 28 0.08 -4.23 -0.70
N SER A 29 0.31 -3.12 -1.40
CA SER A 29 -0.64 -1.99 -1.40
C SER A 29 -1.87 -2.30 -2.25
N LEU A 30 -2.98 -1.62 -1.97
CA LEU A 30 -4.20 -1.74 -2.79
C LEU A 30 -3.93 -1.41 -4.27
N ARG A 31 -3.03 -0.45 -4.52
CA ARG A 31 -2.64 -0.07 -5.88
C ARG A 31 -1.84 -1.17 -6.57
N GLN A 32 -0.90 -1.80 -5.87
CA GLN A 32 -0.15 -2.96 -6.40
C GLN A 32 -1.09 -4.12 -6.73
N ALA A 33 -1.97 -4.50 -5.81
CA ALA A 33 -2.96 -5.56 -6.04
C ALA A 33 -3.92 -5.22 -7.19
N ALA A 34 -4.26 -3.94 -7.37
CA ALA A 34 -5.07 -3.50 -8.49
C ALA A 34 -4.31 -3.64 -9.82
N LEU A 35 -3.03 -3.24 -9.88
CA LEU A 35 -2.21 -3.37 -11.09
C LEU A 35 -2.09 -4.82 -11.55
N GLU A 36 -1.98 -5.78 -10.62
CA GLU A 36 -2.02 -7.20 -10.96
C GLU A 36 -3.32 -7.62 -11.66
N LYS A 37 -4.47 -7.05 -11.29
CA LYS A 37 -5.74 -7.30 -11.99
C LYS A 37 -5.71 -6.77 -13.42
N VAL A 38 -5.07 -5.62 -13.66
CA VAL A 38 -4.86 -5.11 -15.02
C VAL A 38 -3.97 -6.05 -15.83
N PHE A 39 -2.87 -6.54 -15.25
CA PHE A 39 -1.99 -7.47 -15.96
C PHE A 39 -2.67 -8.80 -16.29
N ARG A 40 -3.65 -9.24 -15.49
CA ARG A 40 -4.50 -10.40 -15.79
C ARG A 40 -5.66 -10.10 -16.75
N GLY A 41 -5.86 -8.85 -17.16
CA GLY A 41 -6.97 -8.45 -18.03
C GLY A 41 -8.33 -8.37 -17.32
N GLU A 42 -8.35 -8.37 -15.99
CA GLU A 42 -9.57 -8.33 -15.16
C GLU A 42 -10.09 -6.91 -14.91
N SER A 43 -9.27 -5.88 -15.15
CA SER A 43 -9.63 -4.47 -14.97
C SER A 43 -8.81 -3.58 -15.90
N THR A 44 -9.08 -2.27 -15.89
CA THR A 44 -8.39 -1.25 -16.69
C THR A 44 -7.69 -0.22 -15.80
N ILE A 45 -6.62 0.40 -16.33
CA ILE A 45 -5.91 1.50 -15.64
C ILE A 45 -6.86 2.65 -15.26
N LYS A 46 -7.87 2.93 -16.11
CA LYS A 46 -8.88 3.96 -15.86
C LYS A 46 -9.73 3.63 -14.64
N GLU A 47 -10.14 2.38 -14.48
CA GLU A 47 -10.89 1.92 -13.30
C GLU A 47 -10.04 1.96 -12.04
N ILE A 48 -8.79 1.49 -12.11
CA ILE A 48 -7.85 1.53 -10.98
C ILE A 48 -7.66 2.96 -10.49
N ASN A 49 -7.40 3.91 -11.40
CA ASN A 49 -7.19 5.31 -11.01
C ASN A 49 -8.45 5.97 -10.43
N ARG A 50 -9.65 5.44 -10.71
CA ARG A 50 -10.90 5.91 -10.10
C ARG A 50 -11.05 5.45 -8.65
N VAL A 51 -10.60 4.23 -8.33
CA VAL A 51 -10.84 3.58 -7.02
C VAL A 51 -9.62 3.56 -6.11
N THR A 52 -8.42 3.74 -6.68
CA THR A 52 -7.16 3.85 -5.96
C THR A 52 -6.40 5.06 -6.50
N PRO A 53 -6.27 6.14 -5.71
CA PRO A 53 -5.41 7.27 -6.06
C PRO A 53 -3.98 6.81 -6.34
N VAL A 54 -3.23 7.60 -7.11
CA VAL A 54 -1.78 7.41 -7.21
C VAL A 54 -1.19 7.73 -5.84
N GLU A 55 -0.37 6.84 -5.29
CA GLU A 55 0.31 7.10 -4.02
C GLU A 55 1.36 8.20 -4.27
N ASP A 56 1.20 9.33 -3.59
CA ASP A 56 2.20 10.39 -3.57
C ASP A 56 3.27 10.01 -2.54
N MET A 57 4.47 9.70 -3.02
CA MET A 57 5.62 9.31 -2.20
C MET A 57 6.45 10.56 -1.84
N SER A 58 5.78 11.59 -1.31
CA SER A 58 6.37 12.84 -0.85
C SER A 58 6.72 12.78 0.64
#